data_AF-A0AAP2UJ61-F1
#
_entry.id   AF-A0AAP2UJ61-F1
#
_cell.length_a   1.000
_cell.length_b   1.000
_cell.length_c   1.000
_cell.angle_alpha   90.00
_cell.angle_beta   90.00
_cell.angle_gamma   90.00
#
_symmetry.space_group_name_H-M   'P 1'
#
loop_
_entity.id
_entity.type
_entity.pdbx_description
1 polymer ?
#
loop_
_entity_poly.entity_id
_entity_poly.type
_entity_poly.pdbx_seq_one_letter_code
_entity_poly.pdbx_strand_id
1 'polypeptide(L)'
;MRIVDVKVNHFNNPIGYYIDKPCISWKIEDTISEIQEDVSINISLTYNMKETIYRIHGNLDQCGTVLDLKLNTRTRYYFQITVKGNKDQAVSDIYYFETAKNNQWKANFIGSLTRFCHN
;
A
#
# COMPACT_ATOMS: atom_id res chain seq x y z
N MET A 1 -4.49 3.38 -21.83
CA MET A 1 -3.82 2.67 -20.73
C MET A 1 -4.74 2.66 -19.51
N ARG A 2 -4.82 1.55 -18.79
CA ARG A 2 -5.55 1.41 -17.52
C ARG A 2 -4.69 0.66 -16.50
N ILE A 3 -4.63 1.18 -15.28
CA ILE A 3 -3.86 0.58 -14.17
C ILE A 3 -4.83 -0.24 -13.32
N VAL A 4 -4.50 -1.52 -13.09
CA VAL A 4 -5.41 -2.50 -12.46
C VAL A 4 -4.66 -3.41 -11.48
N ASP A 5 -5.41 -4.18 -10.67
CA ASP A 5 -4.87 -5.18 -9.74
C ASP A 5 -3.78 -4.63 -8.81
N VAL A 6 -3.95 -3.37 -8.37
CA VAL A 6 -2.97 -2.67 -7.52
C VAL A 6 -2.99 -3.28 -6.12
N LYS A 7 -1.82 -3.69 -5.64
CA LYS A 7 -1.66 -4.39 -4.36
C LYS A 7 -0.50 -3.84 -3.56
N VAL A 8 -0.64 -3.92 -2.24
CA VAL A 8 0.43 -3.69 -1.26
C VAL A 8 0.74 -5.02 -0.59
N ASN A 9 1.97 -5.51 -0.73
CA ASN A 9 2.42 -6.82 -0.22
C ASN A 9 1.46 -7.96 -0.62
N HIS A 10 0.99 -7.94 -1.88
CA HIS A 10 -0.01 -8.88 -2.45
C HIS A 10 -1.46 -8.74 -1.93
N PHE A 11 -1.75 -7.78 -1.06
CA PHE A 11 -3.10 -7.53 -0.54
C PHE A 11 -3.74 -6.30 -1.17
N ASN A 12 -5.06 -6.35 -1.30
CA ASN A 12 -5.87 -5.20 -1.68
C ASN A 12 -6.12 -4.34 -0.45
N ASN A 13 -5.67 -3.08 -0.48
CA ASN A 13 -5.91 -2.09 0.56
C ASN A 13 -5.76 -2.60 2.02
N PRO A 14 -4.61 -3.19 2.39
CA PRO A 14 -4.46 -3.89 3.67
C PRO A 14 -4.60 -2.94 4.86
N ILE A 15 -5.29 -3.39 5.91
CA ILE A 15 -5.47 -2.65 7.17
C ILE A 15 -4.96 -3.49 8.34
N GLY A 16 -4.11 -2.92 9.18
CA GLY A 16 -3.65 -3.54 10.42
C GLY A 16 -2.58 -4.61 10.22
N TYR A 17 -1.91 -4.64 9.07
CA TYR A 17 -0.80 -5.54 8.80
C TYR A 17 0.52 -4.98 9.33
N TYR A 18 1.41 -5.88 9.77
CA TYR A 18 2.80 -5.51 9.96
C TYR A 18 3.46 -5.36 8.59
N ILE A 19 3.75 -4.11 8.22
CA ILE A 19 4.41 -3.74 6.96
C ILE A 19 5.69 -3.02 7.37
N ASP A 20 6.83 -3.67 7.14
CA ASP A 20 8.15 -3.06 7.37
C ASP A 20 8.49 -2.11 6.22
N LYS A 21 8.56 -2.66 5.00
CA LYS A 21 8.63 -1.88 3.76
C LYS A 21 7.43 -2.23 2.87
N PRO A 22 6.64 -1.24 2.42
CA PRO A 22 5.54 -1.50 1.51
C PRO A 22 6.11 -1.87 0.13
N CYS A 23 5.64 -2.98 -0.42
CA CYS A 23 5.92 -3.43 -1.78
C CYS A 23 4.64 -3.24 -2.61
N ILE A 24 4.69 -2.33 -3.56
CA ILE A 24 3.54 -1.99 -4.42
C ILE A 24 3.70 -2.69 -5.76
N SER A 25 2.64 -3.37 -6.18
CA SER A 25 2.55 -4.02 -7.50
C SER A 25 1.29 -3.56 -8.21
N TRP A 26 1.33 -3.54 -9.54
CA TRP A 26 0.21 -3.16 -10.40
C TRP A 26 0.30 -3.89 -11.74
N LYS A 27 -0.81 -3.93 -12.46
CA LYS A 27 -0.88 -4.40 -13.83
C LYS A 27 -1.35 -3.27 -14.74
N ILE A 28 -0.97 -3.37 -16.01
CA ILE A 28 -1.40 -2.44 -17.04
C ILE A 28 -2.22 -3.21 -18.07
N GLU A 29 -3.38 -2.66 -18.40
CA GLU A 29 -4.29 -3.14 -19.44
C GLU A 29 -4.65 -1.98 -20.38
N ASP A 30 -5.36 -2.29 -21.48
CA ASP A 30 -5.98 -1.30 -22.37
C ASP A 30 -5.04 -0.17 -22.84
N THR A 31 -3.82 -0.51 -23.27
CA THR A 31 -2.81 0.45 -23.73
C THR A 31 -2.33 0.12 -25.13
N ILE A 32 -1.99 1.16 -25.89
CA ILE A 32 -1.29 1.07 -27.18
C ILE A 32 0.23 1.21 -27.05
N SER A 33 0.71 1.56 -25.84
CA SER A 33 2.12 1.70 -25.54
C SER A 33 2.77 0.32 -25.43
N GLU A 34 3.98 0.22 -25.97
CA GLU A 34 4.77 -1.03 -25.97
C GLU A 34 5.84 -1.01 -24.88
N ILE A 35 6.15 0.19 -24.38
CA ILE A 35 7.21 0.44 -23.41
C ILE A 35 6.64 1.32 -22.29
N GLN A 36 6.97 0.95 -21.05
CA GLN A 36 6.80 1.78 -19.87
C GLN A 36 8.02 2.71 -19.74
N GLU A 37 7.85 4.00 -20.02
CA GLU A 37 8.96 4.97 -20.00
C GLU A 37 9.26 5.47 -18.58
N ASP A 38 8.20 5.75 -17.81
CA ASP A 38 8.31 6.29 -16.46
C ASP A 38 7.09 5.86 -15.64
N VAL A 39 7.33 5.59 -14.37
CA VAL A 39 6.28 5.38 -13.37
C VAL A 39 6.56 6.31 -12.22
N SER A 40 5.52 6.91 -11.65
CA SER A 40 5.62 7.60 -10.37
C SER A 40 4.62 7.04 -9.37
N ILE A 41 5.07 6.88 -8.14
CA ILE A 41 4.24 6.51 -6.98
C ILE A 41 4.30 7.67 -6.00
N ASN A 42 3.15 8.27 -5.73
CA ASN A 42 3.01 9.37 -4.78
C ASN A 42 2.22 8.88 -3.56
N ILE A 43 2.63 9.29 -2.36
CA ILE A 43 2.01 8.88 -1.09
C ILE A 43 1.63 10.10 -0.27
N SER A 44 0.45 10.07 0.33
CA SER A 44 -0.10 11.09 1.23
C SER A 44 -0.64 10.46 2.51
N LEU A 45 -0.79 11.28 3.56
CA LEU A 45 -1.57 10.94 4.76
C LEU A 45 -3.07 11.27 4.58
N THR A 46 -3.45 11.91 3.48
CA THR A 46 -4.83 12.35 3.24
C THR A 46 -5.37 11.79 1.92
N TYR A 47 -6.64 11.38 1.91
CA TYR A 47 -7.28 10.77 0.75
C TYR A 47 -7.30 11.67 -0.49
N ASN A 48 -7.35 13.00 -0.31
CA ASN A 48 -7.37 13.95 -1.42
C ASN A 48 -5.99 14.16 -2.08
N MET A 49 -4.94 13.50 -1.56
CA MET A 49 -3.57 13.54 -2.10
C MET A 49 -2.98 14.96 -2.23
N LYS A 50 -3.49 15.94 -1.46
CA LYS A 50 -3.04 17.35 -1.56
C LYS A 50 -1.59 17.55 -1.14
N GLU A 51 -1.14 16.79 -0.15
CA GLU A 51 0.23 16.85 0.36
C GLU A 51 0.91 15.50 0.14
N THR A 52 1.92 15.47 -0.72
CA THR A 52 2.72 14.28 -0.96
C THR A 52 3.85 14.23 0.06
N ILE A 53 3.85 13.21 0.91
CA ILE A 53 4.87 12.98 1.94
C ILE A 53 6.02 12.10 1.44
N TYR A 54 5.80 11.38 0.33
CA TYR A 54 6.80 10.52 -0.29
C TYR A 54 6.51 10.36 -1.78
N ARG A 55 7.56 10.39 -2.58
CA ARG A 55 7.49 10.21 -4.04
C ARG A 55 8.71 9.45 -4.53
N ILE A 56 8.47 8.49 -5.40
CA ILE A 56 9.49 7.87 -6.25
C ILE A 56 9.03 7.90 -7.69
N HIS A 57 9.98 7.93 -8.62
CA HIS A 57 9.71 7.82 -10.05
C HIS A 57 10.89 7.21 -10.81
N GLY A 58 10.66 6.85 -12.07
CA GLY A 58 11.65 6.23 -12.95
C GLY A 58 11.15 4.89 -13.51
N ASN A 59 12.10 4.03 -13.85
CA ASN A 59 11.81 2.66 -14.30
C ASN A 59 11.54 1.75 -13.10
N LEU A 60 10.31 1.80 -12.58
CA LEU A 60 9.86 1.02 -11.42
C LEU A 60 9.35 -0.37 -11.85
N ASP A 61 9.60 -1.37 -11.01
CA ASP A 61 9.14 -2.75 -11.25
C ASP A 61 7.66 -2.90 -10.90
N GLN A 62 6.82 -3.11 -11.92
CA GLN A 62 5.38 -3.33 -11.77
C GLN A 62 5.02 -4.61 -10.99
N CYS A 63 5.92 -5.61 -10.97
CA CYS A 63 5.71 -6.85 -10.21
C CYS A 63 5.90 -6.65 -8.70
N GLY A 64 6.59 -5.59 -8.28
CA GLY A 64 6.85 -5.32 -6.87
C GLY A 64 7.91 -4.25 -6.65
N THR A 65 7.48 -2.98 -6.59
CA THR A 65 8.33 -1.87 -6.20
C THR A 65 8.33 -1.68 -4.69
N VAL A 66 9.47 -1.92 -4.05
CA VAL A 66 9.67 -1.70 -2.61
C VAL A 66 9.93 -0.22 -2.34
N LEU A 67 9.18 0.33 -1.40
CA LEU A 67 9.31 1.73 -1.00
C LEU A 67 10.18 1.86 0.24
N ASP A 68 11.14 2.78 0.20
CA ASP A 68 11.95 3.15 1.37
C ASP A 68 11.28 4.30 2.14
N LEU A 69 10.00 4.12 2.46
CA LEU A 69 9.20 5.05 3.24
C LEU A 69 9.28 4.68 4.73
N LYS A 70 9.65 5.63 5.58
CA LYS A 70 9.58 5.45 7.03
C LYS A 70 8.12 5.45 7.51
N LEU A 71 7.67 4.32 8.03
CA LEU A 71 6.28 4.12 8.46
C LEU A 71 6.08 4.41 9.95
N ASN A 72 4.94 5.04 10.26
CA ASN A 72 4.40 5.17 11.60
C ASN A 72 3.39 4.05 11.86
N THR A 73 3.24 3.63 13.11
CA THR A 73 2.23 2.62 13.49
C THR A 73 0.81 3.19 13.45
N ARG A 74 -0.20 2.36 13.23
CA ARG A 74 -1.63 2.78 13.22
C ARG A 74 -1.90 3.98 12.31
N THR A 75 -1.22 4.02 11.17
CA THR A 75 -1.27 5.17 10.25
C THR A 75 -1.70 4.68 8.88
N ARG A 76 -2.70 5.37 8.30
CA ARG A 76 -3.16 5.13 6.95
C ARG A 76 -2.39 6.00 5.97
N TYR A 77 -1.89 5.36 4.93
CA TYR A 77 -1.18 5.98 3.82
C TYR A 77 -2.01 5.79 2.56
N TYR A 78 -2.31 6.88 1.88
CA TYR A 78 -2.97 6.89 0.59
C TYR A 78 -1.92 7.00 -0.50
N PHE A 79 -2.10 6.34 -1.63
CA PHE A 79 -1.17 6.41 -2.73
C PHE A 79 -1.85 6.35 -4.08
N GLN A 80 -1.14 6.88 -5.07
CA GLN A 80 -1.57 6.89 -6.47
C GLN A 80 -0.36 6.61 -7.37
N ILE A 81 -0.60 5.83 -8.42
CA ILE A 81 0.40 5.44 -9.41
C ILE A 81 0.08 6.19 -10.70
N THR A 82 1.09 6.83 -11.28
CA THR A 82 1.01 7.34 -12.64
C THR A 82 1.98 6.54 -13.49
N VAL A 83 1.51 5.97 -14.60
CA VAL A 83 2.36 5.29 -15.57
C VAL A 83 2.34 6.08 -16.87
N LYS A 84 3.52 6.34 -17.41
CA LYS A 84 3.73 6.93 -18.73
C LYS A 84 4.33 5.88 -19.65
N GLY A 85 3.61 5.55 -20.71
CA GLY A 85 4.14 4.80 -21.84
C GLY A 85 4.57 5.71 -22.99
N ASN A 86 5.12 5.12 -24.04
CA ASN A 86 5.60 5.85 -25.21
C ASN A 86 4.50 6.48 -26.07
N LYS A 87 3.23 6.04 -25.95
CA LYS A 87 2.11 6.54 -26.76
C LYS A 87 0.93 7.06 -25.94
N ASP A 88 0.80 6.65 -24.69
CA ASP A 88 -0.28 7.06 -23.78
C ASP A 88 0.19 7.02 -22.31
N GLN A 89 -0.65 7.55 -21.41
CA GLN A 89 -0.38 7.58 -19.97
C GLN A 89 -1.67 7.32 -19.19
N ALA A 90 -1.54 6.88 -17.95
CA ALA A 90 -2.66 6.69 -17.04
C ALA A 90 -2.30 7.08 -15.62
N VAL A 91 -3.32 7.49 -14.87
CA VAL A 91 -3.27 7.70 -13.42
C VAL A 91 -4.25 6.73 -12.79
N SER A 92 -3.84 6.06 -11.73
CA SER A 92 -4.68 5.10 -11.02
C SER A 92 -5.74 5.78 -10.17
N ASP A 93 -6.72 5.00 -9.70
CA ASP A 93 -7.49 5.37 -8.52
C ASP A 93 -6.57 5.56 -7.29
N ILE A 94 -7.14 6.09 -6.21
CA ILE A 94 -6.43 6.26 -4.94
C ILE A 94 -6.58 4.98 -4.12
N TYR A 95 -5.46 4.35 -3.83
CA TYR A 95 -5.36 3.15 -3.00
C TYR A 95 -4.82 3.52 -1.62
N TYR A 96 -4.85 2.58 -0.68
CA TYR A 96 -4.31 2.82 0.65
C TYR A 96 -3.70 1.57 1.28
N PHE A 97 -2.91 1.77 2.33
CA PHE A 97 -2.61 0.74 3.31
C PHE A 97 -2.57 1.37 4.70
N GLU A 98 -2.87 0.58 5.72
CA GLU A 98 -2.83 1.04 7.11
C GLU A 98 -1.97 0.10 7.95
N THR A 99 -0.98 0.69 8.60
CA THR A 99 -0.02 -0.05 9.41
C THR A 99 -0.64 -0.53 10.70
N ALA A 100 -0.23 -1.70 11.15
CA ALA A 100 -0.57 -2.21 12.46
C ALA A 100 -0.05 -1.30 13.58
N LYS A 101 -0.53 -1.61 14.78
CA LYS A 101 0.17 -1.27 16.00
C LYS A 101 1.57 -1.90 16.02
N ASN A 102 2.53 -1.27 16.72
CA ASN A 102 3.77 -1.94 17.10
C ASN A 102 3.55 -3.09 18.10
N ASN A 103 4.59 -3.86 18.37
CA ASN A 103 4.60 -4.97 19.34
C ASN A 103 4.46 -4.54 20.83
N GLN A 104 3.98 -3.35 21.15
CA GLN A 104 3.84 -2.85 22.52
C GLN A 104 2.41 -3.04 23.05
N TRP A 105 2.10 -4.22 23.58
CA TRP A 105 0.81 -4.52 24.20
C TRP A 105 0.69 -3.92 25.61
N LYS A 106 -0.40 -3.16 25.83
CA LYS A 106 -0.79 -2.63 27.15
C LYS A 106 -1.95 -3.42 27.77
N ALA A 107 -2.62 -4.26 26.98
CA ALA A 107 -3.72 -5.10 27.44
C ALA A 107 -3.16 -6.43 27.98
N ASN A 108 -3.84 -6.98 28.97
CA ASN A 108 -3.55 -8.31 29.51
C ASN A 108 -4.43 -9.35 28.83
N PHE A 109 -3.93 -10.58 28.72
CA PHE A 109 -4.78 -11.73 28.43
C PHE A 109 -5.77 -11.93 29.59
N ILE A 110 -7.04 -12.14 29.27
CA ILE A 110 -8.09 -12.43 30.25
C ILE A 110 -8.75 -13.76 29.90
N GLY A 111 -9.14 -14.52 30.93
CA GLY A 111 -9.84 -15.80 30.80
C GLY A 111 -11.04 -15.86 31.73
N SER A 112 -12.01 -16.71 31.40
CA SER A 112 -13.13 -16.97 32.32
C SER A 112 -12.67 -17.86 33.47
N LEU A 113 -13.28 -17.69 34.65
CA LEU A 113 -13.05 -18.60 35.77
C LEU A 113 -13.64 -19.96 35.44
N THR A 114 -12.80 -20.98 35.32
CA THR A 114 -13.24 -22.38 35.29
C THR A 114 -13.72 -22.74 36.70
N ARG A 115 -15.03 -22.82 36.92
CA ARG A 115 -15.56 -23.46 38.13
C ARG A 115 -15.36 -24.97 37.98
N PHE A 116 -14.38 -25.51 38.68
CA PHE A 116 -14.36 -26.94 38.98
C PHE A 116 -15.54 -27.22 39.92
N CYS A 117 -16.67 -27.66 39.36
CA CYS A 117 -17.71 -28.31 40.15
C CYS A 117 -17.19 -29.72 40.49
N HIS A 118 -16.52 -29.84 41.63
CA HIS A 118 -16.35 -31.15 42.27
C HIS A 118 -17.63 -31.43 43.07
N ASN A 119 -18.38 -32.44 42.63
CA ASN A 119 -19.35 -33.17 43.44
C ASN A 119 -18.62 -34.24 44.25
#